data_AF-A0A242JX12-F1
#
_entry.id   AF-A0A242JX12-F1
#
_cell.length_a   1.000
_cell.length_b   1.000
_cell.length_c   1.000
_cell.angle_alpha   90.00
_cell.angle_beta   90.00
_cell.angle_gamma   90.00
#
_symmetry.space_group_name_H-M   'P 1'
#
loop_
_entity.id
_entity.type
_entity.pdbx_description
1 polymer ?
#
loop_
_entity_poly.entity_id
_entity_poly.type
_entity_poly.pdbx_seq_one_letter_code
_entity_poly.pdbx_strand_id
1 'polypeptide(L)'
;MSVLDWLFIGLLSSAILFLLFMVLTVIGTFLTGRSLKQLKKKRVRNKKKRKKLKRTIRQLQDKRKRQWGNVFLLLILTLGLGGGAFYARYYQGTTLNERDSDGIVQGYYLVEEISGQLESIDSAESATKVISNIKELSGRLASYGSRRASARLTLENQRLLNKQYTYMKELGININGQAESFLDDEEKLTSFKEDLKRTQDHQQKVLKQFKIDENSLKKNG
;
A
#
# COMPACT_ATOMS: atom_id res chain seq x y z
N MET A 1 -2.90 -3.70 12.87
CA MET A 1 -2.60 -4.36 11.58
C MET A 1 -3.90 -4.47 10.82
N SER A 2 -3.92 -4.07 9.54
CA SER A 2 -5.14 -4.16 8.72
C SER A 2 -5.37 -5.59 8.23
N VAL A 3 -6.60 -5.91 7.83
CA VAL A 3 -6.97 -7.22 7.24
C VAL A 3 -6.06 -7.59 6.06
N LEU A 4 -5.63 -6.59 5.28
CA LEU A 4 -4.72 -6.78 4.16
C LEU A 4 -3.32 -7.26 4.61
N ASP A 5 -2.85 -6.91 5.82
CA ASP A 5 -1.57 -7.41 6.33
C ASP A 5 -1.64 -8.90 6.64
N TRP A 6 -2.73 -9.32 7.27
CA TRP A 6 -2.98 -10.72 7.58
C TRP A 6 -3.11 -11.55 6.31
N LEU A 7 -3.81 -11.02 5.31
CA LEU A 7 -3.90 -11.64 3.98
C LEU A 7 -2.53 -11.71 3.31
N PHE A 8 -1.75 -10.64 3.31
CA PHE A 8 -0.41 -10.63 2.72
C PHE A 8 0.50 -11.70 3.36
N ILE A 9 0.56 -11.72 4.70
CA ILE A 9 1.38 -12.68 5.45
C ILE A 9 0.89 -14.10 5.17
N GLY A 10 -0.41 -14.37 5.27
CA GLY A 10 -0.98 -15.69 5.04
C GLY A 10 -0.72 -16.22 3.62
N LEU A 11 -0.91 -15.37 2.60
CA LEU A 11 -0.66 -15.73 1.20
C LEU A 11 0.83 -15.98 0.94
N LEU A 12 1.71 -15.10 1.45
CA LEU A 12 3.15 -15.22 1.24
C LEU A 12 3.72 -16.45 1.95
N SER A 13 3.35 -16.69 3.21
CA SER A 13 3.78 -17.87 3.97
C SER A 13 3.30 -19.16 3.30
N SER A 14 2.06 -19.18 2.80
CA SER A 14 1.52 -20.34 2.07
C SER A 14 2.27 -20.57 0.74
N ALA A 15 2.59 -19.50 0.00
CA ALA A 15 3.38 -19.61 -1.22
C ALA A 15 4.78 -20.19 -0.96
N ILE A 16 5.46 -19.74 0.10
CA ILE A 16 6.76 -20.28 0.51
C ILE A 16 6.64 -21.76 0.88
N LEU A 17 5.60 -22.16 1.62
CA LEU A 17 5.37 -23.55 2.00
C LEU A 17 5.18 -24.44 0.76
N PHE A 18 4.36 -24.01 -0.19
CA PHE A 18 4.15 -24.77 -1.44
C PHE A 18 5.40 -24.82 -2.32
N LEU A 19 6.20 -23.76 -2.35
CA LEU A 19 7.50 -23.76 -3.01
C LEU A 19 8.42 -24.82 -2.41
N LEU A 20 8.49 -24.93 -1.07
CA LEU A 20 9.29 -25.95 -0.39
C LEU A 20 8.83 -27.37 -0.74
N PHE A 21 7.52 -27.64 -0.70
CA PHE A 21 6.98 -28.93 -1.13
C PHE A 21 7.23 -29.21 -2.62
N MET A 22 7.21 -28.18 -3.47
CA MET A 22 7.56 -28.30 -4.88
C MET A 22 9.01 -28.77 -5.04
N VAL A 23 9.96 -28.14 -4.35
CA VAL A 23 11.37 -28.53 -4.41
C VAL A 23 11.57 -29.98 -3.93
N LEU A 24 10.95 -30.36 -2.81
CA LEU A 24 11.04 -31.73 -2.29
C LEU A 24 10.46 -32.76 -3.26
N THR A 25 9.32 -32.47 -3.89
CA THR A 25 8.70 -33.37 -4.88
C THR A 25 9.50 -33.46 -6.17
N VAL A 26 10.13 -32.37 -6.62
CA VAL A 26 11.07 -32.36 -7.74
C VAL A 26 12.28 -33.26 -7.45
N ILE A 27 12.92 -33.13 -6.29
CA ILE A 27 14.04 -33.99 -5.87
C ILE A 27 13.60 -35.47 -5.87
N GLY A 28 12.43 -35.77 -5.28
CA GLY A 28 11.86 -37.12 -5.29
C GLY A 28 11.60 -37.67 -6.69
N THR A 29 11.22 -36.81 -7.64
CA THR A 29 11.01 -37.16 -9.05
C THR A 29 12.34 -37.52 -9.73
N PHE A 30 13.42 -36.79 -9.45
CA PHE A 30 14.74 -37.08 -9.97
C PHE A 30 15.29 -38.41 -9.42
N LEU A 31 15.15 -38.66 -8.11
CA LEU A 31 15.54 -39.93 -7.50
C LEU A 31 14.77 -41.11 -8.11
N THR A 32 13.46 -40.99 -8.24
CA THR A 32 12.60 -42.00 -8.89
C THR A 32 13.03 -42.23 -10.34
N GLY A 33 13.38 -41.17 -11.07
CA GLY A 33 13.91 -41.24 -12.43
C GLY A 33 15.25 -42.00 -12.52
N ARG A 34 16.15 -41.79 -11.55
CA ARG A 34 17.43 -42.54 -11.46
C ARG A 34 17.17 -44.03 -11.22
N SER A 35 16.33 -44.39 -10.24
CA SER A 35 15.96 -45.79 -9.96
C SER A 35 15.31 -46.47 -11.17
N LEU A 36 14.48 -45.75 -11.92
CA LEU A 36 13.83 -46.24 -13.13
C LEU A 36 14.83 -46.50 -14.26
N LYS A 37 15.81 -45.60 -14.46
CA LYS A 37 16.92 -45.82 -15.40
C LYS A 37 17.76 -47.04 -15.02
N GLN A 38 18.07 -47.22 -13.74
CA GLN A 38 18.81 -48.40 -13.25
C GLN A 38 18.03 -49.71 -13.48
N LEU A 39 16.74 -49.73 -13.16
CA LEU A 39 15.88 -50.91 -13.37
C LEU A 39 15.70 -51.27 -14.85
N LYS A 40 15.62 -50.28 -15.74
CA LYS A 40 15.54 -50.50 -17.20
C LYS A 40 16.82 -51.11 -17.79
N LYS A 41 18.00 -50.81 -17.21
CA LYS A 41 19.28 -51.38 -17.65
C LYS A 41 19.45 -52.85 -17.22
N LYS A 42 18.72 -53.32 -16.20
CA LYS A 42 18.86 -54.67 -15.65
C LYS A 42 18.25 -55.73 -16.58
N ARG A 43 19.08 -56.60 -17.17
CA ARG A 43 18.61 -57.78 -17.93
C ARG A 43 18.39 -58.97 -17.00
N VAL A 44 17.24 -59.64 -17.15
CA VAL A 44 16.88 -60.83 -16.34
C VAL A 44 16.49 -62.00 -17.24
N ARG A 45 17.17 -63.13 -17.07
CA ARG A 45 17.00 -64.36 -17.88
C ARG A 45 15.73 -65.14 -17.49
N ASN A 46 15.35 -65.15 -16.21
CA ASN A 46 14.18 -65.88 -15.69
C ASN A 46 12.83 -65.18 -16.00
N LYS A 47 11.86 -65.92 -16.58
CA LYS A 47 10.52 -65.44 -16.97
C LYS A 47 9.70 -64.88 -15.81
N LYS A 48 9.69 -65.53 -14.64
CA LYS A 48 8.96 -65.05 -13.43
C LYS A 48 9.54 -63.72 -12.93
N LYS A 49 10.87 -63.62 -12.86
CA LYS A 49 11.57 -62.39 -12.44
C LYS A 49 11.40 -61.25 -13.45
N ARG A 50 11.35 -61.55 -14.76
CA ARG A 50 11.07 -60.58 -15.84
C ARG A 50 9.67 -59.96 -15.71
N LYS A 51 8.64 -60.76 -15.38
CA LYS A 51 7.28 -60.25 -15.16
C LYS A 51 7.20 -59.33 -13.94
N LYS A 52 7.88 -59.67 -12.83
CA LYS A 52 8.00 -58.78 -11.65
C LYS A 52 8.70 -57.46 -12.00
N LEU A 53 9.82 -57.50 -12.71
CA LEU A 53 10.56 -56.31 -13.15
C LEU A 53 9.68 -55.37 -14.00
N LYS A 54 8.92 -55.91 -14.96
CA LYS A 54 8.01 -55.11 -15.80
C LYS A 54 6.91 -54.43 -14.98
N ARG A 55 6.38 -55.10 -13.94
CA ARG A 55 5.41 -54.50 -13.01
C ARG A 55 6.02 -53.37 -12.20
N THR A 56 7.21 -53.56 -11.63
CA THR A 56 7.91 -52.51 -10.86
C THR A 56 8.25 -51.30 -11.73
N ILE A 57 8.68 -51.51 -12.98
CA ILE A 57 8.94 -50.41 -13.92
C ILE A 57 7.65 -49.63 -14.20
N ARG A 58 6.52 -50.30 -14.44
CA ARG A 58 5.22 -49.62 -14.63
C ARG A 58 4.81 -48.82 -13.39
N GLN A 59 4.91 -49.41 -12.20
CA GLN A 59 4.62 -48.71 -10.94
C GLN A 59 5.47 -47.45 -10.74
N LEU A 60 6.77 -47.52 -11.06
CA LEU A 60 7.66 -46.35 -10.98
C LEU A 60 7.37 -45.32 -12.07
N GLN A 61 6.95 -45.73 -13.27
CA GLN A 61 6.50 -44.82 -14.32
C GLN A 61 5.24 -44.07 -13.89
N ASP A 62 4.25 -44.78 -13.33
CA ASP A 62 3.02 -44.19 -12.84
C ASP A 62 3.28 -43.26 -11.65
N LYS A 63 4.15 -43.67 -10.71
CA LYS A 63 4.60 -42.82 -9.60
C LYS A 63 5.25 -41.54 -10.11
N ARG A 64 6.16 -41.63 -11.08
CA ARG A 64 6.82 -40.47 -11.69
C ARG A 64 5.83 -39.54 -12.38
N LYS A 65 4.83 -40.09 -13.09
CA LYS A 65 3.77 -39.30 -13.74
C LYS A 65 2.94 -38.53 -12.70
N ARG A 66 2.56 -39.17 -11.59
CA ARG A 66 1.86 -38.52 -10.47
C ARG A 66 2.71 -37.44 -9.80
N GLN A 67 4.00 -37.71 -9.59
CA GLN A 67 4.92 -36.71 -9.02
C GLN A 67 5.01 -35.46 -9.90
N TRP A 68 5.09 -35.61 -11.22
CA TRP A 68 5.04 -34.47 -12.14
C TRP A 68 3.72 -33.71 -12.08
N GLY A 69 2.59 -34.41 -11.95
CA GLY A 69 1.29 -33.79 -11.71
C GLY A 69 1.27 -32.95 -10.43
N ASN A 70 1.83 -33.48 -9.34
CA ASN A 70 1.94 -32.74 -8.08
C ASN A 70 2.88 -31.54 -8.18
N VAL A 71 4.00 -31.66 -8.89
CA VAL A 71 4.92 -30.52 -9.14
C VAL A 71 4.19 -29.41 -9.89
N PHE A 72 3.42 -29.76 -10.92
CA PHE A 72 2.64 -28.79 -11.69
C PHE A 72 1.55 -28.12 -10.84
N LEU A 73 0.83 -28.90 -10.03
CA LEU A 73 -0.18 -28.36 -9.11
C LEU A 73 0.43 -27.42 -8.07
N LEU A 74 1.56 -27.80 -7.46
CA LEU A 74 2.27 -26.96 -6.49
C LEU A 74 2.82 -25.69 -7.12
N LEU A 75 3.27 -25.76 -8.38
CA LEU A 75 3.69 -24.57 -9.14
C LEU A 75 2.53 -23.58 -9.31
N ILE A 76 1.36 -24.06 -9.74
CA ILE A 76 0.16 -23.21 -9.89
C ILE A 76 -0.23 -22.57 -8.56
N LEU A 77 -0.25 -23.34 -7.47
CA LEU A 77 -0.57 -22.81 -6.14
C LEU A 77 0.44 -21.76 -5.68
N THR A 78 1.73 -22.03 -5.88
CA THR A 78 2.81 -21.09 -5.51
C THR A 78 2.69 -19.78 -6.28
N LEU A 79 2.44 -19.86 -7.59
CA LEU A 79 2.27 -18.67 -8.44
C LEU A 79 0.99 -17.90 -8.11
N GLY A 80 -0.14 -18.60 -7.88
CA GLY A 80 -1.41 -17.97 -7.52
C GLY A 80 -1.34 -17.24 -6.18
N LEU A 81 -0.81 -17.90 -5.15
CA LEU A 81 -0.72 -17.32 -3.80
C LEU A 81 0.39 -16.26 -3.73
N GLY A 82 1.54 -16.49 -4.37
CA GLY A 82 2.62 -15.51 -4.45
C GLY A 82 2.20 -14.27 -5.23
N GLY A 83 1.48 -14.45 -6.34
CA GLY A 83 0.89 -13.35 -7.11
C GLY A 83 -0.15 -12.58 -6.29
N GLY A 84 -1.03 -13.27 -5.56
CA GLY A 84 -1.99 -12.65 -4.65
C GLY A 84 -1.32 -11.83 -3.54
N ALA A 85 -0.26 -12.35 -2.93
CA ALA A 85 0.52 -11.62 -1.95
C ALA A 85 1.16 -10.36 -2.55
N PHE A 86 1.78 -10.48 -3.73
CA PHE A 86 2.39 -9.34 -4.40
C PHE A 86 1.35 -8.27 -4.77
N TYR A 87 0.18 -8.67 -5.26
CA TYR A 87 -0.93 -7.77 -5.53
C TYR A 87 -1.43 -7.07 -4.27
N ALA A 88 -1.62 -7.80 -3.17
CA ALA A 88 -2.02 -7.20 -1.89
C ALA A 88 -1.00 -6.16 -1.42
N ARG A 89 0.31 -6.45 -1.54
CA ARG A 89 1.38 -5.51 -1.19
C ARG A 89 1.38 -4.28 -2.10
N TYR A 90 1.19 -4.48 -3.41
CA TYR A 90 1.09 -3.40 -4.38
C TYR A 90 -0.09 -2.48 -4.05
N TYR A 91 -1.27 -3.06 -3.79
CA TYR A 91 -2.48 -2.31 -3.43
C TYR A 91 -2.30 -1.50 -2.15
N GLN A 92 -1.67 -2.08 -1.11
CA GLN A 92 -1.31 -1.35 0.10
C GLN A 92 -0.30 -0.21 -0.16
N GLY A 93 0.53 -0.33 -1.19
CA GLY A 93 1.51 0.69 -1.58
C GLY A 93 0.91 1.89 -2.31
N THR A 94 -0.22 1.67 -3.00
CA THR A 94 -0.87 2.66 -3.86
C THR A 94 -2.12 3.27 -3.25
N THR A 95 -2.65 2.68 -2.18
CA THR A 95 -3.89 3.11 -1.53
C THR A 95 -3.60 3.71 -0.16
N LEU A 96 -4.31 4.78 0.19
CA LEU A 96 -4.24 5.38 1.52
C LEU A 96 -4.79 4.41 2.57
N ASN A 97 -4.14 4.39 3.74
CA ASN A 97 -4.75 3.78 4.91
C ASN A 97 -5.72 4.76 5.57
N GLU A 98 -6.48 4.28 6.54
CA GLU A 98 -7.47 5.07 7.28
C GLU A 98 -6.88 6.34 7.92
N ARG A 99 -5.70 6.24 8.53
CA ARG A 99 -5.02 7.37 9.17
C ARG A 99 -4.58 8.45 8.17
N ASP A 100 -4.05 8.03 7.03
CA ASP A 100 -3.61 8.94 5.98
C ASP A 100 -4.81 9.55 5.24
N SER A 101 -5.87 8.76 5.04
CA SER A 101 -7.14 9.24 4.51
C SER A 101 -7.74 10.31 5.42
N ASP A 102 -7.86 10.04 6.72
CA ASP A 102 -8.30 11.01 7.72
C ASP A 102 -7.44 12.27 7.69
N GLY A 103 -6.11 12.14 7.65
CA GLY A 103 -5.21 13.28 7.60
C GLY A 103 -5.40 14.18 6.38
N ILE A 104 -5.63 13.58 5.20
CA ILE A 104 -5.88 14.33 3.96
C ILE A 104 -7.25 15.00 3.99
N VAL A 105 -8.28 14.28 4.43
CA VAL A 105 -9.66 14.77 4.50
C VAL A 105 -9.75 15.95 5.47
N GLN A 106 -9.24 15.79 6.68
CA GLN A 106 -9.22 16.84 7.69
C GLN A 106 -8.34 18.02 7.26
N GLY A 107 -7.19 17.74 6.64
CA GLY A 107 -6.36 18.78 6.05
C GLY A 107 -7.07 19.58 4.97
N TYR A 108 -7.88 18.93 4.13
CA TYR A 108 -8.69 19.57 3.09
C TYR A 108 -9.71 20.54 3.68
N TYR A 109 -10.52 20.07 4.62
CA TYR A 109 -11.51 20.93 5.24
C TYR A 109 -10.88 22.11 5.96
N LEU A 110 -9.82 21.91 6.72
CA LEU A 110 -9.15 22.98 7.46
C LEU A 110 -8.55 24.04 6.50
N VAL A 111 -7.93 23.62 5.40
CA VAL A 111 -7.39 24.54 4.39
C VAL A 111 -8.52 25.33 3.71
N GLU A 112 -9.61 24.66 3.35
CA GLU A 112 -10.76 25.30 2.71
C GLU A 112 -11.48 26.28 3.65
N GLU A 113 -11.64 25.90 4.91
CA GLU A 113 -12.27 26.75 5.94
C GLU A 113 -11.39 27.97 6.25
N ILE A 114 -10.07 27.81 6.35
CA ILE A 114 -9.14 28.93 6.46
C ILE A 114 -9.26 29.88 5.25
N SER A 115 -9.36 29.33 4.04
CA SER A 115 -9.55 30.11 2.81
C SER A 115 -10.87 30.90 2.87
N GLY A 116 -11.98 30.25 3.25
CA GLY A 116 -13.29 30.90 3.36
C GLY A 116 -13.33 31.98 4.45
N GLN A 117 -12.70 31.75 5.61
CA GLN A 117 -12.57 32.77 6.65
C GLN A 117 -11.80 33.99 6.12
N LEU A 118 -10.73 33.77 5.35
CA LEU A 118 -9.93 34.84 4.76
C LEU A 118 -10.70 35.66 3.71
N GLU A 119 -11.55 35.01 2.91
CA GLU A 119 -12.41 35.69 1.94
C GLU A 119 -13.53 36.49 2.61
N SER A 120 -14.01 36.05 3.77
CA SER A 120 -15.09 36.70 4.51
C SER A 120 -14.66 37.93 5.32
N ILE A 121 -13.37 38.25 5.36
CA ILE A 121 -12.79 39.23 6.28
C ILE A 121 -13.36 40.65 6.11
N ASP A 122 -13.61 41.04 4.86
CA ASP A 122 -14.16 42.36 4.52
C ASP A 122 -15.67 42.47 4.83
N SER A 123 -16.34 41.33 5.02
CA SER A 123 -17.79 41.21 5.24
C SER A 123 -18.18 40.83 6.67
N ALA A 124 -17.21 40.50 7.52
CA ALA A 124 -17.45 40.01 8.87
C ALA A 124 -17.72 41.14 9.86
N GLU A 125 -18.70 40.96 10.74
CA GLU A 125 -19.00 41.90 11.84
C GLU A 125 -17.82 42.14 12.81
N SER A 126 -16.84 41.22 12.85
CA SER A 126 -15.64 41.34 13.70
C SER A 126 -14.43 40.61 13.09
N ALA A 127 -13.45 41.38 12.62
CA ALA A 127 -12.15 40.86 12.15
C ALA A 127 -11.44 40.03 13.22
N THR A 128 -11.53 40.42 14.50
CA THR A 128 -10.94 39.70 15.64
C THR A 128 -11.48 38.28 15.77
N LYS A 129 -12.77 38.07 15.51
CA LYS A 129 -13.38 36.73 15.54
C LYS A 129 -12.87 35.87 14.39
N VAL A 130 -12.74 36.43 13.18
CA VAL A 130 -12.18 35.74 12.02
C VAL A 130 -10.73 35.33 12.28
N ILE A 131 -9.91 36.22 12.84
CA ILE A 131 -8.52 35.93 13.22
C ILE A 131 -8.46 34.80 14.24
N SER A 132 -9.30 34.84 15.27
CA SER A 132 -9.33 33.80 16.32
C SER A 132 -9.67 32.43 15.73
N ASN A 133 -10.67 32.36 14.85
CA ASN A 133 -11.05 31.14 14.14
C ASN A 133 -9.90 30.64 13.26
N ILE A 134 -9.28 31.52 12.47
CA ILE A 134 -8.13 31.17 11.62
C ILE A 134 -6.99 30.59 12.46
N LYS A 135 -6.68 31.17 13.63
CA LYS A 135 -5.66 30.65 14.55
C LYS A 135 -6.02 29.27 15.09
N GLU A 136 -7.28 29.04 15.46
CA GLU A 136 -7.74 27.74 15.93
C GLU A 136 -7.60 26.66 14.83
N LEU A 137 -8.12 26.95 13.63
CA LEU A 137 -8.03 26.07 12.47
C LEU A 137 -6.57 25.78 12.09
N SER A 138 -5.72 26.79 12.17
CA SER A 138 -4.27 26.67 11.89
C SER A 138 -3.54 25.80 12.92
N GLY A 139 -3.91 25.90 14.20
CA GLY A 139 -3.41 25.01 15.25
C GLY A 139 -3.78 23.54 14.98
N ARG A 140 -5.04 23.29 14.58
CA ARG A 140 -5.49 21.95 14.18
C ARG A 140 -4.72 21.48 12.92
N LEU A 141 -4.55 22.35 11.94
CA LEU A 141 -3.85 22.05 10.70
C LEU A 141 -2.39 21.66 10.95
N ALA A 142 -1.69 22.39 11.83
CA ALA A 142 -0.33 22.07 12.24
C ALA A 142 -0.23 20.69 12.91
N SER A 143 -1.23 20.34 13.72
CA SER A 143 -1.32 19.00 14.34
C SER A 143 -1.46 17.90 13.29
N TYR A 144 -2.36 18.04 12.32
CA TYR A 144 -2.47 17.08 11.20
C TYR A 144 -1.21 17.04 10.32
N GLY A 145 -0.57 18.20 10.08
CA GLY A 145 0.69 18.31 9.35
C GLY A 145 1.91 17.71 10.06
N SER A 146 1.81 17.45 11.37
CA SER A 146 2.88 16.75 12.12
C SER A 146 2.95 15.25 11.82
N ARG A 147 1.96 14.70 11.11
CA ARG A 147 1.89 13.29 10.73
C ARG A 147 3.00 12.94 9.72
N ARG A 148 3.29 11.63 9.65
CA ARG A 148 4.12 11.04 8.59
C ARG A 148 3.29 10.05 7.81
N ALA A 149 3.50 10.04 6.50
CA ALA A 149 2.89 9.08 5.59
C ALA A 149 3.21 7.65 6.00
N SER A 150 2.28 6.73 5.75
CA SER A 150 2.52 5.32 6.03
C SER A 150 3.74 4.78 5.32
N ALA A 151 4.60 4.07 6.06
CA ALA A 151 5.72 3.32 5.51
C ALA A 151 5.30 2.20 4.54
N ARG A 152 4.00 1.90 4.44
CA ARG A 152 3.45 0.90 3.53
C ARG A 152 3.33 1.39 2.11
N LEU A 153 3.14 2.70 1.93
CA LEU A 153 3.03 3.36 0.63
C LEU A 153 4.31 3.19 -0.18
N THR A 154 4.24 3.35 -1.50
CA THR A 154 5.45 3.48 -2.32
C THR A 154 6.27 4.69 -1.89
N LEU A 155 7.58 4.68 -2.15
CA LEU A 155 8.45 5.80 -1.79
C LEU A 155 7.99 7.12 -2.41
N GLU A 156 7.49 7.06 -3.64
CA GLU A 156 6.91 8.21 -4.35
C GLU A 156 5.67 8.75 -3.63
N ASN A 157 4.71 7.88 -3.29
CA ASN A 157 3.51 8.25 -2.56
C ASN A 157 3.81 8.78 -1.16
N GLN A 158 4.80 8.19 -0.47
CA GLN A 158 5.28 8.68 0.82
C GLN A 158 5.86 10.10 0.69
N ARG A 159 6.69 10.35 -0.33
CA ARG A 159 7.27 11.69 -0.58
C ARG A 159 6.18 12.70 -0.87
N LEU A 160 5.22 12.36 -1.73
CA LEU A 160 4.11 13.23 -2.09
C LEU A 160 3.29 13.63 -0.85
N LEU A 161 2.93 12.64 -0.03
CA LEU A 161 2.09 12.83 1.14
C LEU A 161 2.82 13.53 2.29
N ASN A 162 4.08 13.15 2.55
CA ASN A 162 4.90 13.85 3.54
C ASN A 162 5.09 15.33 3.18
N LYS A 163 5.25 15.63 1.88
CA LYS A 163 5.33 17.02 1.42
C LYS A 163 4.04 17.79 1.68
N GLN A 164 2.87 17.16 1.55
CA GLN A 164 1.60 17.76 1.93
C GLN A 164 1.51 18.01 3.42
N TYR A 165 1.88 17.04 4.25
CA TYR A 165 1.91 17.23 5.71
C TYR A 165 2.87 18.34 6.12
N THR A 166 4.03 18.46 5.47
CA THR A 166 4.96 19.58 5.67
C THR A 166 4.31 20.92 5.33
N TYR A 167 3.64 21.05 4.18
CA TYR A 167 2.96 22.29 3.82
C TYR A 167 1.84 22.66 4.79
N MET A 168 1.03 21.68 5.22
CA MET A 168 0.01 21.89 6.26
C MET A 168 0.63 22.34 7.58
N LYS A 169 1.76 21.75 7.98
CA LYS A 169 2.48 22.10 9.19
C LYS A 169 3.05 23.51 9.13
N GLU A 170 3.73 23.84 8.04
CA GLU A 170 4.31 25.17 7.81
C GLU A 170 3.22 26.23 7.82
N LEU A 171 2.15 26.03 7.04
CA LEU A 171 1.00 26.93 6.99
C LEU A 171 0.40 27.14 8.39
N GLY A 172 0.09 26.05 9.11
CA GLY A 172 -0.50 26.13 10.44
C GLY A 172 0.39 26.81 11.49
N ILE A 173 1.70 26.55 11.48
CA ILE A 173 2.66 27.20 12.40
C ILE A 173 2.82 28.67 12.06
N ASN A 174 2.99 28.98 10.77
CA ASN A 174 3.21 30.34 10.30
C ASN A 174 2.07 31.26 10.72
N ILE A 175 0.82 30.80 10.66
CA ILE A 175 -0.37 31.58 11.04
C ILE A 175 -0.54 31.68 12.55
N ASN A 176 -0.40 30.56 13.26
CA ASN A 176 -0.62 30.52 14.71
C ASN A 176 0.39 31.42 15.45
N GLY A 177 1.61 31.53 14.92
CA GLY A 177 2.66 32.40 15.47
C GLY A 177 2.49 33.91 15.22
N GLN A 178 1.50 34.35 14.42
CA GLN A 178 1.34 35.77 14.11
C GLN A 178 0.55 36.54 15.18
N ALA A 179 0.84 37.83 15.32
CA ALA A 179 0.03 38.76 16.10
C ALA A 179 -1.38 38.92 15.49
N GLU A 180 -2.36 39.35 16.26
CA GLU A 180 -3.73 39.54 15.74
C GLU A 180 -3.80 40.60 14.62
N SER A 181 -2.92 41.60 14.64
CA SER A 181 -2.80 42.64 13.62
C SER A 181 -2.11 42.20 12.32
N PHE A 182 -1.88 40.90 12.09
CA PHE A 182 -1.15 40.46 10.89
C PHE A 182 -1.93 40.67 9.59
N LEU A 183 -3.25 40.84 9.69
CA LEU A 183 -4.10 41.17 8.55
C LEU A 183 -3.93 42.61 8.07
N ASP A 184 -3.47 43.49 8.95
CA ASP A 184 -3.20 44.90 8.65
C ASP A 184 -1.85 45.08 7.92
N ASP A 185 -1.06 44.01 7.84
CA ASP A 185 0.26 43.96 7.23
C ASP A 185 0.17 43.27 5.87
N GLU A 186 0.14 44.08 4.80
CA GLU A 186 -0.08 43.63 3.42
C GLU A 186 0.99 42.61 2.95
N GLU A 187 2.24 42.75 3.42
CA GLU A 187 3.32 41.82 3.08
C GLU A 187 3.08 40.44 3.71
N LYS A 188 2.69 40.40 4.99
CA LYS A 188 2.36 39.15 5.69
C LYS A 188 1.10 38.50 5.13
N LEU A 189 0.09 39.30 4.81
CA LEU A 189 -1.15 38.81 4.20
C LEU A 189 -0.88 38.19 2.82
N THR A 190 -0.01 38.81 2.02
CA THR A 190 0.40 38.29 0.70
C THR A 190 1.16 36.98 0.85
N SER A 191 2.17 36.92 1.73
CA SER A 191 2.92 35.70 2.01
C SER A 191 2.02 34.57 2.51
N PHE A 192 1.03 34.89 3.35
CA PHE A 192 0.04 33.93 3.82
C PHE A 192 -0.82 33.36 2.69
N LYS A 193 -1.35 34.22 1.80
CA LYS A 193 -2.11 33.79 0.62
C LYS A 193 -1.28 32.90 -0.30
N GLU A 194 0.01 33.16 -0.44
CA GLU A 194 0.92 32.30 -1.21
C GLU A 194 1.12 30.92 -0.57
N ASP A 195 1.35 30.86 0.75
CA ASP A 195 1.48 29.60 1.48
C ASP A 195 0.18 28.77 1.42
N LEU A 196 -0.98 29.44 1.53
CA LEU A 196 -2.29 28.82 1.40
C LEU A 196 -2.48 28.21 0.00
N LYS A 197 -2.22 29.00 -1.04
CA LYS A 197 -2.31 28.56 -2.43
C LYS A 197 -1.35 27.41 -2.74
N ARG A 198 -0.10 27.49 -2.25
CA ARG A 198 0.88 26.40 -2.40
C ARG A 198 0.37 25.10 -1.77
N THR A 199 -0.27 25.20 -0.61
CA THR A 199 -0.85 24.06 0.10
C THR A 199 -2.03 23.46 -0.67
N GLN A 200 -2.94 24.30 -1.19
CA GLN A 200 -4.07 23.88 -2.04
C GLN A 200 -3.60 23.22 -3.35
N ASP A 201 -2.62 23.82 -4.04
CA ASP A 201 -2.07 23.28 -5.29
C ASP A 201 -1.44 21.89 -5.10
N HIS A 202 -0.72 21.70 -3.99
CA HIS A 202 -0.14 20.41 -3.68
C HIS A 202 -1.17 19.40 -3.20
N GLN A 203 -2.19 19.85 -2.48
CA GLN A 203 -3.33 19.03 -2.10
C GLN A 203 -4.07 18.47 -3.31
N GLN A 204 -4.28 19.28 -4.33
CA GLN A 204 -4.87 18.82 -5.60
C GLN A 204 -4.04 17.71 -6.28
N LYS A 205 -2.71 17.76 -6.15
CA LYS A 205 -1.84 16.68 -6.64
C LYS A 205 -2.03 15.39 -5.83
N VAL A 206 -2.17 15.51 -4.51
CA VAL A 206 -2.46 14.36 -3.62
C VAL A 206 -3.81 13.73 -3.97
N LEU A 207 -4.88 14.53 -4.10
CA LEU A 207 -6.21 14.05 -4.45
C LEU A 207 -6.20 13.31 -5.80
N LYS A 208 -5.53 13.87 -6.81
CA LYS A 208 -5.36 13.23 -8.13
C LYS A 208 -4.58 11.92 -8.05
N GLN A 209 -3.47 11.89 -7.33
CA GLN A 209 -2.63 10.68 -7.20
C GLN A 209 -3.39 9.53 -6.54
N PHE A 210 -4.15 9.81 -5.49
CA PHE A 210 -4.92 8.81 -4.75
C PHE A 210 -6.34 8.62 -5.28
N LYS A 211 -6.71 9.29 -6.38
CA LYS A 211 -8.02 9.22 -7.04
C LYS A 211 -9.17 9.50 -6.08
N ILE A 212 -8.99 10.47 -5.19
CA ILE A 212 -10.03 10.91 -4.25
C ILE A 212 -10.97 11.86 -5.01
N ASP A 213 -12.26 11.58 -4.97
CA ASP A 213 -13.28 12.48 -5.52
C ASP A 213 -13.46 13.69 -4.60
N GLU A 214 -13.06 14.86 -5.07
CA GLU A 214 -13.21 16.11 -4.32
C GLU A 214 -14.69 16.40 -3.97
N ASN A 215 -15.63 15.98 -4.82
CA ASN A 215 -17.05 16.15 -4.55
C ASN A 215 -17.54 15.32 -3.36
N SER A 216 -16.87 14.20 -3.08
CA SER A 216 -17.16 13.37 -1.90
C SER A 216 -16.66 14.02 -0.60
N LEU A 217 -15.66 14.90 -0.69
CA LEU A 217 -15.18 15.71 0.42
C LEU A 217 -16.14 16.86 0.67
N LYS A 218 -16.54 17.62 -0.36
CA LYS A 218 -17.45 18.78 -0.18
C LYS A 218 -18.83 18.46 0.39
N LYS A 219 -19.28 17.19 0.36
CA LYS A 219 -20.61 16.75 0.84
C LYS A 219 -20.64 16.29 2.30
N ASN A 220 -19.49 16.07 2.94
CA ASN A 220 -19.39 15.51 4.30
C ASN A 220 -18.72 16.48 5.29
N GLY A 221 -18.65 17.77 4.94
CA GLY A 221 -18.23 18.86 5.82
C GLY A 221 -19.42 19.49 6.51
#